data_AF-A0A160FDT5-F1
#
_entry.id   AF-A0A160FDT5-F1
#
_cell.length_a   1.000
_cell.length_b   1.000
_cell.length_c   1.000
_cell.angle_alpha   90.00
_cell.angle_beta   90.00
_cell.angle_gamma   90.00
#
_symmetry.space_group_name_H-M   'P 1'
#
loop_
_entity.id
_entity.type
_entity.pdbx_description
1 polymer ?
#
loop_
_entity_poly.entity_id
_entity_poly.type
_entity_poly.pdbx_seq_one_letter_code
_entity_poly.pdbx_strand_id
1 'polypeptide(L)' 'MNIIMNDLIEAMDPRYIEVWGKFTPRGGISIDPYCNWGRPGTKYEKMAEYRLMNHDLYPEKIDNR' A
#
# COMPACT_ATOMS: atom_id res chain seq x y z
N MET A 1 7.10 -1.14 -5.33
CA MET A 1 6.53 -0.69 -4.03
C MET A 1 7.14 -1.39 -2.84
N ASN A 2 7.16 -2.74 -2.81
CA ASN A 2 7.73 -3.48 -1.67
C ASN A 2 9.18 -3.11 -1.30
N ILE A 3 10.07 -2.86 -2.27
CA ILE A 3 11.45 -2.42 -1.98
C ILE A 3 11.45 -1.11 -1.18
N ILE A 4 10.68 -0.10 -1.63
CA ILE A 4 10.51 1.17 -0.91
C ILE A 4 10.00 0.93 0.50
N MET A 5 8.99 0.07 0.66
CA MET A 5 8.43 -0.25 1.97
C MET A 5 9.48 -0.90 2.88
N ASN A 6 10.26 -1.87 2.37
CA ASN A 6 11.28 -2.58 3.13
C ASN A 6 12.40 -1.64 3.60
N ASP A 7 12.91 -0.78 2.71
CA ASP A 7 13.96 0.18 3.05
C ASP A 7 13.47 1.16 4.12
N LEU A 8 12.20 1.57 4.06
CA LEU A 8 11.56 2.43 5.06
C LEU A 8 11.32 1.71 6.40
N ILE A 9 10.98 0.42 6.37
CA ILE A 9 10.86 -0.40 7.58
C ILE A 9 12.22 -0.48 8.27
N GLU A 10 13.30 -0.75 7.53
CA GLU A 10 14.65 -0.84 8.07
C GLU A 10 15.12 0.49 8.65
N ALA A 11 14.89 1.60 7.96
CA ALA A 11 15.35 2.92 8.38
C ALA A 11 14.63 3.47 9.63
N MET A 12 13.39 3.04 9.89
CA MET A 12 12.54 3.68 10.90
C MET A 12 12.03 2.75 12.00
N ASP A 13 12.06 1.42 11.81
CA ASP A 13 11.34 0.45 12.64
C ASP A 13 9.92 0.95 13.00
N PRO A 14 9.04 1.21 12.01
CA PRO A 14 7.78 1.87 12.28
C PRO A 14 6.84 0.98 13.13
N ARG A 15 5.78 1.59 13.63
CA ARG A 15 4.66 0.83 14.23
C ARG A 15 3.77 0.23 13.13
N TYR A 16 3.49 1.05 12.12
CA TYR A 16 2.67 0.74 10.95
C TYR A 16 3.20 1.57 9.76
N ILE A 17 3.12 1.03 8.55
CA ILE A 17 3.44 1.74 7.31
C ILE A 17 2.59 1.20 6.16
N GLU A 18 2.28 2.05 5.19
CA GLU A 18 1.71 1.66 3.91
C GLU A 18 2.33 2.46 2.77
N VAL A 19 2.41 1.83 1.60
CA VAL A 19 2.92 2.43 0.39
C VAL A 19 1.95 2.11 -0.74
N TRP A 20 1.34 3.15 -1.30
CA TRP A 20 0.41 3.07 -2.42
C TRP A 20 0.99 3.80 -3.63
N GLY A 21 1.29 3.08 -4.70
CA GLY A 21 1.71 3.66 -5.97
C GLY A 21 0.52 3.80 -6.89
N LYS A 22 0.46 4.91 -7.63
CA LYS A 22 -0.48 5.11 -8.74
C LYS A 22 0.30 5.42 -10.00
N PHE A 23 0.30 4.54 -10.98
CA PHE A 23 1.16 4.66 -12.16
C PHE A 23 0.39 5.14 -13.38
N THR A 24 0.99 6.05 -14.14
CA THR A 24 0.43 6.48 -15.44
C THR A 24 0.29 5.28 -16.40
N PRO A 25 -0.72 5.27 -17.27
CA PRO A 25 -1.01 4.12 -18.12
C PRO A 25 0.12 3.80 -19.11
N ARG A 26 0.26 2.52 -19.44
CA ARG A 26 1.04 2.00 -20.57
C ARG A 26 0.16 1.00 -21.31
N GLY A 27 -0.02 1.18 -22.62
CA GLY A 27 -0.97 0.37 -23.39
C GLY A 27 -2.42 0.52 -22.91
N GLY A 28 -2.79 1.68 -22.35
CA GLY A 28 -4.14 1.96 -21.85
C GLY A 28 -4.46 1.42 -20.46
N ILE A 29 -3.52 0.73 -19.81
CA ILE A 29 -3.68 0.17 -18.45
C ILE A 29 -2.74 0.91 -17.48
N SER A 30 -3.29 1.43 -16.39
CA SER A 30 -2.54 1.86 -15.19
C SER A 30 -2.44 0.70 -14.20
N ILE A 31 -1.41 0.73 -13.35
CA ILE A 31 -1.18 -0.27 -12.32
C ILE A 31 -0.99 0.48 -11.00
N ASP A 32 -1.87 0.22 -10.03
CA ASP A 32 -1.88 0.94 -8.76
C ASP A 32 -1.56 0.00 -7.59
N PRO A 33 -0.28 -0.41 -7.43
CA PRO A 33 0.12 -1.35 -6.38
C PRO A 33 0.03 -0.75 -4.98
N TYR A 34 -0.61 -1.48 -4.07
CA TYR A 34 -0.65 -1.19 -2.63
C TYR A 34 0.06 -2.29 -1.83
N CYS A 35 0.85 -1.88 -0.84
CA CYS A 35 1.42 -2.77 0.16
C CYS A 35 1.40 -2.06 1.52
N ASN A 36 1.20 -2.82 2.59
CA ASN A 36 1.29 -2.30 3.94
C ASN A 36 1.97 -3.31 4.87
N TRP A 37 2.38 -2.81 6.04
CA TRP A 37 3.00 -3.62 7.06
C TRP A 37 2.65 -3.06 8.45
N GLY A 38 2.42 -3.96 9.39
CA GLY A 38 2.21 -3.66 10.79
C GLY A 38 3.16 -4.48 11.64
N ARG A 39 3.65 -3.90 12.74
CA ARG A 39 4.58 -4.59 13.63
C ARG A 39 3.99 -5.92 14.15
N PRO A 40 4.65 -7.07 13.93
CA PRO A 40 4.13 -8.39 14.32
C PRO A 40 3.79 -8.50 15.81
N GLY A 41 2.70 -9.19 16.12
CA GLY A 41 2.24 -9.43 17.50
C GLY A 41 1.66 -8.20 18.20
N THR A 42 1.46 -7.10 17.47
CA THR A 42 0.89 -5.86 18.02
C THR A 42 -0.47 -5.53 17.41
N LYS A 43 -1.14 -4.51 17.95
CA LYS A 43 -2.37 -3.99 17.34
C LYS A 43 -2.18 -3.45 15.91
N TYR A 44 -0.95 -3.14 15.51
CA TYR A 44 -0.66 -2.59 14.19
C TYR A 44 -0.65 -3.66 13.09
N GLU A 45 -0.38 -4.92 13.42
CA GLU A 45 -0.55 -6.06 12.51
C GLU A 45 -2.03 -6.20 12.12
N LYS A 46 -2.93 -6.21 13.11
CA LYS A 46 -4.39 -6.20 12.86
C LYS A 46 -4.86 -4.97 12.08
N MET A 47 -4.20 -3.82 12.29
CA MET A 47 -4.48 -2.61 11.51
C MET A 47 -4.06 -2.80 10.05
N ALA A 48 -2.91 -3.43 9.77
CA ALA A 48 -2.47 -3.73 8.41
C ALA A 48 -3.43 -4.70 7.71
N GLU A 49 -3.85 -5.77 8.40
CA GLU A 49 -4.88 -6.70 7.91
C GLU A 49 -6.20 -5.98 7.61
N TYR A 50 -6.71 -5.20 8.57
CA TYR A 50 -7.95 -4.46 8.40
C TYR A 50 -7.89 -3.49 7.21
N ARG A 51 -6.80 -2.73 7.08
CA ARG A 51 -6.64 -1.77 5.97
C ARG A 51 -6.47 -2.48 4.64
N LEU A 52 -5.82 -3.64 4.60
CA LEU A 52 -5.70 -4.44 3.39
C LEU A 52 -7.06 -5.01 2.96
N MET A 53 -7.85 -5.56 3.90
CA MET A 53 -9.19 -6.09 3.63
C MET A 53 -10.17 -5.03 3.12
N ASN A 54 -10.01 -3.79 3.57
CA ASN A 54 -10.86 -2.66 3.19
C ASN A 54 -10.18 -1.74 2.16
N HIS A 55 -9.07 -2.17 1.57
CA HIS A 55 -8.33 -1.35 0.62
C HIS A 55 -9.15 -1.20 -0.66
N ASP A 56 -9.31 0.05 -1.11
CA ASP A 56 -9.93 0.40 -2.38
C ASP A 56 -11.33 -0.21 -2.63
N LEU A 57 -12.15 -0.33 -1.57
CA LEU A 57 -13.54 -0.80 -1.68
C LEU A 57 -14.40 0.05 -2.62
N TYR A 58 -14.01 1.32 -2.80
CA TYR A 58 -14.66 2.25 -3.71
C TYR A 58 -13.58 2.89 -4.60
N PRO A 59 -13.18 2.19 -5.69
CA PRO A 59 -12.15 2.68 -6.59
C PRO A 59 -12.54 4.02 -7.21
N GLU A 60 -11.54 4.87 -7.42
CA GLU A 60 -11.73 6.14 -8.11
C GLU A 60 -11.96 5.94 -9.62
N LYS A 61 -12.62 6.92 -10.26
CA LYS A 61 -12.79 6.89 -11.70
C LYS A 61 -11.47 7.26 -12.38
N ILE A 62 -10.94 6.37 -13.20
CA ILE A 62 -9.78 6.61 -14.07
C ILE A 62 -10.24 6.57 -15.54
N ASP A 63 -10.05 7.67 -16.27
CA ASP A 63 -10.39 7.79 -17.69
C ASP A 63 -9.18 8.04 -18.61
N ASN A 64 -7.96 8.00 -18.06
CA ASN A 64 -6.71 8.24 -18.76
C ASN A 64 -6.65 9.61 -19.47
N ARG A 65 -7.30 10.65 -18.92
CA ARG A 65 -7.34 12.01 -19.48
C ARG A 65 -7.08 13.10 -18.45
#